data_AF-A0A358I0G4-F1
#
_entry.id   AF-A0A358I0G4-F1
#
_cell.length_a   1.000
_cell.length_b   1.000
_cell.length_c   1.000
_cell.angle_alpha   90.00
_cell.angle_beta   90.00
_cell.angle_gamma   90.00
#
_symmetry.space_group_name_H-M   'P 1'
#
loop_
_entity.id
_entity.type
_entity.pdbx_description
1 polymer ?
#
loop_
_entity_poly.entity_id
_entity_poly.type
_entity_poly.pdbx_seq_one_letter_code
_entity_poly.pdbx_strand_id
1 'polypeptide(L)'
;MNLSDLQELARNRGFSHVFSASGALVTCDGKQAKYHADDLTIIDSRSVDNGTDPGDDATLYMIEANDGTRGMLIVPDSFHTDADKADLIDHLRRKHS
;
A
#
# COMPACT_ATOMS: atom_id res chain seq x y z
N MET A 1 -6.78 -3.81 16.49
CA MET A 1 -7.07 -2.72 15.55
C MET A 1 -7.16 -3.39 14.20
N ASN A 2 -8.32 -3.38 13.58
CA ASN A 2 -8.56 -4.18 12.39
C ASN A 2 -8.26 -3.38 11.13
N LEU A 3 -8.28 -4.03 9.98
CA LEU A 3 -7.99 -3.40 8.69
C LEU A 3 -8.90 -2.17 8.46
N SER A 4 -10.19 -2.28 8.77
CA SER A 4 -11.17 -1.19 8.68
C SER A 4 -10.76 0.05 9.50
N ASP A 5 -10.32 -0.14 10.76
CA ASP A 5 -9.88 0.98 11.62
C ASP A 5 -8.69 1.73 11.02
N LEU A 6 -7.76 1.01 10.38
CA LEU A 6 -6.62 1.63 9.71
C LEU A 6 -7.02 2.41 8.47
N GLN A 7 -7.97 1.89 7.69
CA GLN A 7 -8.48 2.63 6.53
C GLN A 7 -9.15 3.93 6.98
N GLU A 8 -9.93 3.90 8.06
CA GLU A 8 -10.55 5.10 8.61
C GLU A 8 -9.52 6.09 9.15
N LEU A 9 -8.49 5.61 9.86
CA LEU A 9 -7.41 6.47 10.34
C LEU A 9 -6.64 7.12 9.18
N ALA A 10 -6.30 6.35 8.15
CA ALA A 10 -5.65 6.85 6.95
C ALA A 10 -6.52 7.91 6.26
N ARG A 11 -7.81 7.66 6.06
CA ARG A 11 -8.77 8.64 5.53
C ARG A 11 -8.81 9.91 6.38
N ASN A 12 -8.84 9.79 7.70
CA ASN A 12 -8.87 10.92 8.61
C ASN A 12 -7.56 11.74 8.58
N ARG A 13 -6.44 11.12 8.19
CA ARG A 13 -5.16 11.79 7.92
C ARG A 13 -5.06 12.42 6.53
N GLY A 14 -6.08 12.27 5.68
CA GLY A 14 -6.11 12.79 4.31
C GLY A 14 -5.66 11.77 3.25
N PHE A 15 -5.43 10.51 3.62
CA PHE A 15 -5.19 9.42 2.67
C PHE A 15 -6.53 8.82 2.23
N SER A 16 -7.26 9.59 1.42
CA SER A 16 -8.59 9.19 0.94
C SER A 16 -8.53 8.21 -0.23
N HIS A 17 -7.37 8.08 -0.87
CA HIS A 17 -7.17 7.20 -2.02
C HIS A 17 -6.68 5.83 -1.60
N VAL A 18 -7.14 4.80 -2.32
CA VAL A 18 -6.62 3.44 -2.18
C VAL A 18 -5.69 3.17 -3.35
N PHE A 19 -4.46 2.81 -3.05
CA PHE A 19 -3.51 2.36 -4.06
C PHE A 19 -3.57 0.84 -4.19
N SER A 20 -3.31 0.36 -5.39
CA SER A 20 -3.28 -1.05 -5.73
C SER A 20 -2.09 -1.31 -6.64
N ALA A 21 -1.31 -2.33 -6.33
CA ALA A 21 -0.18 -2.72 -7.15
C ALA A 21 -0.65 -3.61 -8.32
N SER A 22 -0.36 -3.17 -9.54
CA SER A 22 -0.64 -3.87 -10.80
C SER A 22 0.68 -4.07 -11.55
N GLY A 23 1.28 -5.25 -11.37
CA GLY A 23 2.64 -5.54 -11.87
C GLY A 23 3.67 -4.64 -11.18
N ALA A 24 4.56 -4.04 -11.97
CA ALA A 24 5.59 -3.10 -11.51
C ALA A 24 5.11 -1.65 -11.31
N LEU A 25 3.79 -1.40 -11.32
CA LEU A 25 3.20 -0.07 -11.17
C LEU A 25 2.16 -0.05 -10.06
N VAL A 26 2.03 1.10 -9.40
CA VAL A 26 0.97 1.35 -8.43
C VAL A 26 -0.12 2.20 -9.09
N THR A 27 -1.35 1.72 -9.06
CA THR A 27 -2.51 2.44 -9.56
C THR A 27 -3.34 2.99 -8.41
N CYS A 28 -3.86 4.20 -8.55
CA CYS A 28 -4.74 4.82 -7.57
C CYS A 28 -6.20 4.52 -7.91
N ASP A 29 -6.97 3.91 -7.01
CA ASP A 29 -8.41 3.82 -7.18
C ASP A 29 -9.04 5.22 -7.20
N GLY A 30 -9.91 5.45 -8.19
CA GLY A 30 -10.51 6.76 -8.46
C GLY A 30 -9.67 7.72 -9.32
N LYS A 31 -8.40 7.41 -9.63
CA LYS A 31 -7.60 8.14 -10.64
C LYS A 31 -7.01 7.15 -11.63
N GLN A 32 -7.14 7.37 -12.94
CA GLN A 32 -6.40 6.59 -13.95
C GLN A 32 -4.87 6.86 -13.95
N ALA A 33 -4.33 7.35 -12.84
CA ALA A 33 -2.92 7.62 -12.64
C ALA A 33 -2.19 6.33 -12.21
N LYS A 34 -1.06 6.08 -12.88
CA LYS A 34 -0.11 5.03 -12.54
C LYS A 34 1.15 5.70 -12.03
N TYR A 35 1.64 5.25 -10.89
CA TYR A 35 2.83 5.76 -10.25
C TYR A 35 3.87 4.64 -10.24
N HIS A 36 5.12 4.98 -10.56
CA HIS A 36 6.24 4.09 -10.30
C HIS A 36 6.57 4.10 -8.80
N ALA A 37 7.20 3.03 -8.32
CA ALA A 37 7.73 3.01 -6.96
C ALA A 37 8.73 4.16 -6.70
N ASP A 38 9.43 4.60 -7.74
CA ASP A 38 10.31 5.78 -7.69
C ASP A 38 9.57 7.11 -7.48
N ASP A 39 8.29 7.21 -7.82
CA ASP A 39 7.50 8.43 -7.61
C ASP A 39 6.73 8.41 -6.28
N LEU A 40 6.79 7.29 -5.56
CA LEU A 40 6.06 7.05 -4.32
C LEU A 40 7.02 7.03 -3.14
N THR A 41 6.56 7.59 -2.03
CA THR A 41 7.29 7.59 -0.76
C THR A 41 6.39 7.01 0.31
N ILE A 42 6.85 5.95 0.98
CA ILE A 42 6.14 5.41 2.15
C ILE A 42 6.30 6.43 3.29
N ILE A 43 5.18 6.92 3.80
CA ILE A 43 5.13 7.84 4.94
C ILE A 43 4.94 7.06 6.24
N ASP A 44 4.14 5.99 6.20
CA ASP A 44 3.87 5.12 7.35
C ASP A 44 3.50 3.72 6.84
N SER A 45 3.78 2.69 7.64
CA SER A 45 3.40 1.32 7.30
C SER A 45 2.91 0.59 8.53
N ARG A 46 1.79 -0.11 8.41
CA ARG A 46 1.20 -0.84 9.52
C ARG A 46 0.69 -2.20 9.08
N SER A 47 1.20 -3.24 9.72
CA SER A 47 0.71 -4.60 9.56
C SER A 47 -0.56 -4.82 10.37
N VAL A 48 -1.52 -5.47 9.75
CA VAL A 48 -2.73 -5.99 10.37
C VAL A 48 -2.53 -7.49 10.48
N ASP A 49 -2.45 -7.94 11.73
CA ASP A 49 -2.50 -9.35 12.09
C ASP A 49 -3.90 -9.59 12.63
N ASN A 50 -4.79 -10.04 11.75
CA ASN A 50 -6.18 -10.29 12.09
C ASN A 50 -6.31 -11.76 12.50
N GLY A 51 -5.51 -12.15 13.50
CA GLY A 51 -5.21 -13.53 13.85
C GLY A 51 -6.42 -14.46 13.90
N THR A 52 -6.53 -15.32 12.90
CA THR A 52 -7.11 -16.68 12.94
C THR A 52 -6.75 -17.45 11.66
N ASP A 53 -6.47 -16.76 10.55
CA ASP A 53 -6.05 -17.37 9.28
C ASP A 53 -4.80 -16.65 8.73
N PRO A 54 -3.71 -17.37 8.38
CA PRO A 54 -2.50 -16.77 7.80
C PRO A 54 -2.75 -16.12 6.44
N GLY A 55 -3.93 -16.30 5.84
CA GLY A 55 -4.36 -15.58 4.64
C GLY A 55 -4.94 -14.19 4.90
N ASP A 56 -5.25 -13.84 6.16
CA ASP A 56 -5.89 -12.57 6.54
C ASP A 56 -4.87 -11.49 6.95
N ASP A 57 -3.59 -11.86 7.02
CA ASP A 57 -2.49 -10.95 7.28
C ASP A 57 -2.32 -9.98 6.10
N ALA A 58 -2.34 -8.67 6.40
CA ALA A 58 -2.16 -7.64 5.39
C ALA A 58 -1.37 -6.47 5.94
N THR A 59 -0.50 -5.89 5.10
CA THR A 59 0.23 -4.67 5.44
C THR A 59 -0.36 -3.49 4.70
N LEU A 60 -0.73 -2.46 5.45
CA LEU A 60 -1.22 -1.18 4.95
C LEU A 60 -0.06 -0.19 4.92
N TYR A 61 0.32 0.25 3.72
CA TYR A 61 1.33 1.26 3.49
C TYR A 61 0.66 2.59 3.15
N MET A 62 0.89 3.62 3.96
CA MET A 62 0.50 5.00 3.64
C MET A 62 1.59 5.59 2.75
N ILE A 63 1.26 5.87 1.50
CA ILE A 63 2.18 6.38 0.49
C ILE A 63 1.74 7.76 0.02
N GLU A 64 2.72 8.63 -0.18
CA GLU A 64 2.58 9.94 -0.79
C GLU A 64 3.34 9.94 -2.12
N ALA A 65 2.64 10.33 -3.18
CA ALA A 65 3.23 10.56 -4.49
C ALA A 65 3.89 11.95 -4.53
N ASN A 66 4.89 12.12 -5.39
CA ASN A 66 5.60 13.40 -5.56
C ASN A 66 4.69 14.58 -6.00
N ASP A 67 3.55 14.28 -6.64
CA ASP A 67 2.52 15.27 -7.00
C ASP A 67 1.67 15.73 -5.79
N GLY A 68 1.94 15.20 -4.59
CA GLY A 68 1.17 15.44 -3.36
C GLY A 68 -0.07 14.55 -3.21
N THR A 69 -0.29 13.60 -4.13
CA THR A 69 -1.38 12.62 -4.01
C THR A 69 -1.08 11.63 -2.89
N ARG A 70 -1.95 11.54 -1.90
CA ARG A 70 -1.81 10.65 -0.73
C ARG A 70 -2.83 9.54 -0.76
N GLY A 71 -2.38 8.32 -0.47
CA GLY A 71 -3.26 7.16 -0.39
C GLY A 71 -2.64 6.00 0.37
N MET A 72 -3.40 4.93 0.46
CA MET A 72 -3.08 3.73 1.24
C MET A 72 -3.03 2.52 0.30
N LEU A 73 -1.89 1.83 0.28
CA LEU A 73 -1.67 0.58 -0.43
C LEU A 73 -1.85 -0.58 0.55
N ILE A 74 -2.82 -1.45 0.27
CA ILE A 74 -3.06 -2.66 1.07
C ILE A 74 -2.39 -3.83 0.35
N VAL A 75 -1.49 -4.51 1.03
CA VAL A 75 -0.74 -5.66 0.53
C VAL A 75 -1.06 -6.86 1.41
N PRO A 76 -1.91 -7.80 0.96
CA PRO A 76 -2.12 -9.05 1.69
C PRO A 76 -0.85 -9.91 1.69
N ASP A 77 -0.69 -10.84 2.63
CA ASP A 77 0.48 -11.73 2.67
C ASP A 77 0.57 -12.62 1.41
N SER A 78 -0.59 -13.07 0.93
CA SER A 78 -0.76 -13.81 -0.34
C SER A 78 -0.25 -13.07 -1.59
N PHE A 79 0.06 -11.77 -1.48
CA PHE A 79 0.61 -10.96 -2.57
C PHE A 79 2.04 -11.37 -2.97
N HIS A 80 2.74 -12.17 -2.15
CA HIS A 80 4.03 -12.78 -2.49
C HIS A 80 3.96 -13.85 -3.59
N THR A 81 2.76 -14.25 -4.03
CA THR A 81 2.60 -15.25 -5.11
C THR A 81 2.91 -14.72 -6.51
N ASP A 82 2.99 -13.40 -6.68
CA ASP A 82 3.20 -12.73 -7.97
C ASP A 82 4.55 -11.99 -7.96
N ALA A 83 5.51 -12.46 -8.78
CA ALA A 83 6.90 -11.98 -8.72
C ALA A 83 7.04 -10.48 -9.04
N ASP A 84 6.27 -9.98 -10.01
CA ASP A 84 6.25 -8.56 -10.37
C ASP A 84 5.77 -7.67 -9.21
N LYS A 85 4.76 -8.13 -8.48
CA LYS A 85 4.22 -7.40 -7.33
C LYS A 85 5.18 -7.47 -6.13
N ALA A 86 5.81 -8.61 -5.90
CA ALA A 86 6.79 -8.76 -4.83
C ALA A 86 7.99 -7.81 -5.03
N ASP A 87 8.52 -7.70 -6.25
CA ASP A 87 9.62 -6.77 -6.56
C ASP A 87 9.23 -5.31 -6.32
N LEU A 88 7.99 -4.93 -6.67
CA LEU A 88 7.47 -3.58 -6.42
C LEU A 88 7.46 -3.24 -4.91
N ILE A 89 6.94 -4.14 -4.07
CA ILE A 89 6.89 -3.91 -2.62
C ILE A 89 8.30 -3.87 -2.04
N ASP A 90 9.18 -4.76 -2.48
CA ASP A 90 10.59 -4.74 -2.05
C ASP A 90 11.27 -3.43 -2.45
N HIS A 91 11.03 -2.94 -3.66
CA HIS A 91 11.53 -1.65 -4.12
C HIS A 91 11.05 -0.50 -3.23
N LEU A 92 9.74 -0.43 -2.94
CA LEU A 92 9.18 0.60 -2.06
C LEU A 92 9.80 0.54 -0.66
N ARG A 93 10.00 -0.66 -0.12
CA ARG A 93 10.61 -0.87 1.21
C ARG A 93 12.09 -0.48 1.24
N ARG A 94 12.86 -0.83 0.21
CA ARG A 94 14.28 -0.45 0.08
C ARG A 94 14.46 1.06 0.07
N LYS A 95 13.54 1.80 -0.56
CA LYS A 95 13.58 3.26 -0.62
C LYS A 95 13.32 3.95 0.73
N HIS A 96 12.68 3.25 1.66
CA HIS A 96 12.38 3.75 3.00
C HIS A 96 13.47 3.38 4.04
N SER A 97 14.49 2.58 3.68
CA SER A 97 15.58 2.19 4.60
C SER A 97 16.77 3.16 4.58
#